data_AF-A0A109WQN9-F1
#
_entry.id   AF-A0A109WQN9-F1
#
_cell.length_a   1.000
_cell.length_b   1.000
_cell.length_c   1.000
_cell.angle_alpha   90.00
_cell.angle_beta   90.00
_cell.angle_gamma   90.00
#
_symmetry.space_group_name_H-M   'P 1'
#
loop_
_entity.id
_entity.type
_entity.pdbx_description
1 polymer ?
#
loop_
_entity_poly.entity_id
_entity_poly.type
_entity_poly.pdbx_seq_one_letter_code
_entity_poly.pdbx_strand_id
1 'polypeptide(L)' 'MSATTTHTSNLTNEAGFPPAPSEAHQKAYAKGDVQEVLLNGTRIRMVFDGAPWWNVSVTRI' A
#
# COMPACT_ATOMS: atom_id res chain seq x y z
N MET A 1 36.11 -11.02 40.29
CA MET A 1 34.70 -11.41 40.51
C MET A 1 33.98 -11.20 39.20
N SER A 2 33.38 -12.23 38.61
CA SER A 2 32.67 -12.14 37.33
C SER A 2 31.18 -12.41 37.57
N ALA A 3 30.32 -11.47 37.20
CA ALA A 3 28.87 -11.62 37.32
C ALA A 3 28.31 -12.26 36.05
N THR A 4 27.65 -13.42 36.19
CA THR A 4 26.90 -14.05 35.10
C THR A 4 25.55 -13.36 34.98
N THR A 5 25.35 -12.58 33.93
CA THR A 5 24.05 -12.00 33.61
C THR A 5 23.21 -13.03 32.88
N THR A 6 22.27 -13.66 33.59
CA THR A 6 21.25 -14.53 32.97
C THR A 6 20.29 -13.66 32.16
N HIS A 7 20.35 -13.75 30.84
CA HIS A 7 19.41 -13.08 29.95
C HIS A 7 18.12 -13.94 29.87
N THR A 8 17.13 -13.62 30.70
CA THR A 8 15.79 -14.24 30.59
C THR A 8 15.07 -13.64 29.39
N SER A 9 14.94 -14.39 28.29
CA SER A 9 14.08 -14.01 27.17
C SER A 9 12.62 -14.29 27.55
N ASN A 10 11.81 -13.23 27.68
CA ASN A 10 10.36 -13.35 27.81
C ASN A 10 9.76 -13.41 26.41
N LEU A 11 9.32 -14.60 25.97
CA LEU A 11 8.69 -14.84 24.66
C LEU A 11 7.51 -13.89 24.36
N THR A 12 6.86 -13.34 25.39
CA THR A 12 5.76 -12.36 25.25
C THR A 12 6.20 -11.04 24.62
N ASN A 13 7.46 -10.61 24.82
CA ASN A 13 7.98 -9.36 24.26
C ASN A 13 8.53 -9.54 22.82
N GLU A 14 8.73 -10.79 22.39
CA GLU A 14 9.15 -11.17 21.03
C GLU A 14 7.95 -11.37 20.09
N ALA A 15 6.71 -11.18 20.59
CA ALA A 15 5.53 -11.11 19.75
C ALA A 15 5.54 -9.79 18.96
N GLY A 16 6.38 -9.74 17.93
CA GLY A 16 6.40 -8.64 16.99
C GLY A 16 5.03 -8.49 16.34
N PHE A 17 4.48 -7.27 16.38
CA PHE A 17 3.33 -6.96 15.53
C PHE A 17 3.75 -7.14 14.07
N PRO A 18 2.94 -7.81 13.22
CA PRO A 18 3.24 -7.86 11.81
C PRO A 18 3.37 -6.42 11.29
N PRO A 19 4.34 -6.14 10.39
CA PRO A 19 4.40 -4.84 9.76
C PRO A 19 3.05 -4.53 9.13
N ALA A 20 2.62 -3.27 9.22
CA ALA A 20 1.35 -2.84 8.64
C ALA A 20 1.29 -3.29 7.17
N PRO A 21 0.16 -3.85 6.70
CA PRO A 21 0.01 -4.22 5.30
C PRO A 21 0.37 -3.02 4.41
N SER A 22 1.20 -3.23 3.39
CA SER A 22 1.63 -2.15 2.49
C SER A 22 0.45 -1.42 1.83
N GLU A 23 -0.70 -2.08 1.74
CA GLU A 23 -1.99 -1.53 1.27
C GLU A 23 -2.60 -0.45 2.19
N ALA A 24 -2.21 -0.36 3.45
CA ALA A 24 -2.74 0.62 4.40
C ALA A 24 -2.07 2.01 4.28
N HIS A 25 -1.00 2.13 3.48
CA HIS A 25 -0.39 3.43 3.20
C HIS A 25 -1.17 4.13 2.09
N GLN A 26 -1.69 5.33 2.37
CA GLN A 26 -2.23 6.19 1.31
C GLN A 26 -1.15 6.37 0.24
N LYS A 27 -1.40 5.86 -0.98
CA LYS A 27 -0.53 6.13 -2.12
C LYS A 27 -0.67 7.61 -2.48
N ALA A 28 0.41 8.37 -2.37
CA ALA A 28 0.50 9.68 -2.98
C ALA A 28 0.62 9.47 -4.50
N TYR A 29 -0.37 9.96 -5.26
CA TYR A 29 -0.35 9.87 -6.72
C TYR A 29 0.62 10.90 -7.31
N ALA A 30 1.36 10.48 -8.33
CA ALA A 30 2.27 11.31 -9.09
C ALA A 30 1.74 11.57 -10.50
N LYS A 31 2.07 12.73 -11.09
CA LYS A 31 1.67 13.06 -12.46
C LYS A 31 2.14 11.97 -13.42
N GLY A 32 1.21 11.44 -14.22
CA GLY A 32 1.44 10.32 -15.13
C GLY A 32 1.02 8.96 -14.57
N ASP A 33 0.62 8.87 -13.29
CA ASP A 33 0.05 7.65 -12.73
C ASP A 33 -1.18 7.22 -13.53
N VAL A 34 -1.29 5.91 -13.72
CA VAL A 34 -2.38 5.28 -14.46
C VAL A 34 -3.24 4.47 -13.51
N GLN A 35 -4.55 4.62 -13.63
CA GLN A 35 -5.53 3.80 -12.94
C GLN A 35 -6.53 3.23 -13.94
N GLU A 36 -7.01 2.01 -13.68
CA GLU A 36 -8.13 1.43 -14.40
C GLU A 36 -9.31 1.25 -13.44
N VAL A 37 -10.50 1.68 -13.88
CA VAL A 37 -11.75 1.50 -13.17
C VAL A 37 -12.69 0.68 -14.03
N LEU A 38 -13.27 -0.37 -13.46
CA LEU A 38 -14.33 -1.13 -14.11
C LEU A 38 -15.70 -0.63 -13.61
N LEU A 39 -16.55 -0.21 -14.54
CA LEU A 39 -17.91 0.25 -14.26
C LEU A 39 -18.86 -0.38 -15.28
N ASN A 40 -19.80 -1.21 -14.81
CA ASN A 40 -20.86 -1.81 -15.65
C ASN A 40 -20.35 -2.45 -16.96
N GLY A 41 -19.29 -3.26 -16.88
CA GLY A 41 -18.69 -3.91 -18.06
C GLY A 41 -17.88 -2.96 -18.95
N THR A 42 -17.62 -1.74 -18.50
CA THR A 42 -16.76 -0.77 -19.19
C THR A 42 -15.47 -0.59 -18.41
N ARG A 43 -14.33 -0.68 -19.10
CA ARG A 43 -13.01 -0.33 -18.58
C ARG A 43 -12.73 1.12 -18.90
N ILE A 44 -12.46 1.91 -17.86
CA ILE A 44 -12.04 3.31 -17.98
C ILE A 44 -10.59 3.39 -17.53
N ARG A 45 -9.70 3.81 -18.42
CA ARG A 45 -8.32 4.11 -18.10
C ARG A 45 -8.19 5.60 -17.83
N MET A 46 -7.60 5.94 -16.68
CA MET A 46 -7.43 7.31 -16.22
C MET A 46 -5.94 7.62 -16.01
N VAL A 47 -5.55 8.86 -16.28
CA VAL A 47 -4.20 9.38 -16.01
C VAL A 47 -4.28 10.55 -15.03
N PHE A 48 -3.43 10.54 -14.01
CA PHE A 48 -3.35 11.62 -13.04
C PHE A 48 -2.53 12.79 -13.59
N ASP A 49 -3.10 14.00 -13.60
CA ASP A 49 -2.42 15.23 -14.03
C ASP A 49 -2.13 16.17 -12.84
N GLY A 50 -1.64 15.59 -11.74
CA GLY A 50 -1.21 16.35 -10.55
C GLY A 50 -2.35 16.85 -9.64
N ALA A 51 -3.59 16.90 -10.11
CA ALA A 51 -4.76 17.19 -9.28
C ALA A 51 -6.02 16.43 -9.77
N PRO A 52 -6.44 16.54 -11.04
CA PRO A 52 -7.53 15.72 -11.56
C PRO A 52 -7.04 14.41 -12.21
N TRP A 53 -7.93 13.43 -12.24
CA TRP A 53 -7.81 12.24 -13.09
C TRP A 53 -8.54 12.46 -14.41
N TRP A 54 -7.86 12.21 -15.52
CA TRP A 54 -8.43 12.34 -16.86
C TRP A 54 -8.68 10.99 -17.50
N ASN A 55 -9.88 10.81 -18.06
CA ASN A 55 -10.20 9.64 -18.86
C ASN A 55 -9.41 9.69 -20.17
N VAL A 56 -8.52 8.72 -20.38
CA VAL A 56 -7.73 8.61 -21.62
C VAL A 56 -8.22 7.52 -22.56
N SER A 57 -8.93 6.51 -22.04
CA SER A 57 -9.61 5.51 -22.87
C SER A 57 -10.82 4.93 -22.17
N VAL A 58 -11.88 4.66 -22.93
CA VAL A 58 -13.10 4.01 -22.47
C VAL A 58 -13.39 2.85 -23.41
N THR A 59 -13.37 1.62 -22.89
CA THR A 59 -13.53 0.40 -23.68
C THR A 59 -14.62 -0.46 -23.07
N ARG A 60 -15.60 -0.85 -23.88
CA ARG A 60 -16.59 -1.85 -23.47
C ARG A 60 -15.96 -3.24 -23.53
N ILE A 61 -16.09 -3.98 -22.43
CA ILE A 61 -15.65 -5.37 -22.27
C ILE A 61 -16.82 -6.29 -22.58
#